data_AF-A0A8B8L4D5-F1
#
_entry.id   AF-A0A8B8L4D5-F1
#
_cell.length_a   1.000
_cell.length_b   1.000
_cell.length_c   1.000
_cell.angle_alpha   90.00
_cell.angle_beta   90.00
_cell.angle_gamma   90.00
#
_symmetry.space_group_name_H-M   'P 1'
#
loop_
_entity.id
_entity.type
_entity.pdbx_description
1 polymer ?
#
loop_
_entity_poly.entity_id
_entity_poly.type
_entity_poly.pdbx_seq_one_letter_code
_entity_poly.pdbx_strand_id
1 'polypeptide(L)'
;MYICNPNRVQEHGAITRFSCEAEMKIRLDVDKGCWVVCRFFDDHNHNLVDENYFGMLMSHRKMDDGDVEQMRRMRKSGIPTCKIYDSFVSQRGSYDMVGFCKKDIYNQIERDRRGQDGDVKEAEKFLISLRFKDLKLLGSQG
;
A
#
# COMPACT_ATOMS: atom_id res chain seq x y z
N MET A 1 31.55 10.59 3.49
CA MET A 1 31.58 11.25 4.82
C MET A 1 30.15 11.59 5.21
N TYR A 2 29.62 10.99 6.26
CA TYR A 2 28.33 11.38 6.82
C TYR A 2 28.56 12.50 7.83
N ILE A 3 28.02 13.70 7.55
CA ILE A 3 28.01 14.79 8.51
C ILE A 3 26.86 14.51 9.47
N CYS A 4 27.15 13.93 10.64
CA CYS A 4 26.23 13.91 11.76
C CYS A 4 26.24 15.31 12.40
N ASN A 5 25.12 16.04 12.29
CA ASN A 5 24.93 17.32 12.97
C ASN A 5 24.70 17.04 14.48
N PRO A 6 25.60 17.44 15.38
CA PRO A 6 25.50 17.18 16.82
C PRO A 6 24.39 18.00 17.51
N ASN A 7 23.79 18.98 16.81
CA ASN A 7 22.71 19.82 17.34
C ASN A 7 21.30 19.31 16.99
N ARG A 8 21.14 18.05 16.57
CA ARG A 8 19.82 17.44 16.43
C ARG A 8 19.28 17.12 17.82
N VAL A 9 18.54 18.07 18.39
CA VAL A 9 17.62 17.77 19.48
C VAL A 9 16.49 16.97 18.86
N GLN A 10 16.40 15.68 19.20
CA GLN A 10 15.20 14.92 18.91
C GLN A 10 14.10 15.52 19.78
N GLU A 11 13.20 16.29 19.16
CA GLU A 11 11.99 16.73 19.84
C GLU A 11 11.34 15.50 20.48
N HIS A 12 10.89 15.65 21.74
CA HIS A 12 10.15 14.61 22.42
C HIS A 12 8.95 14.29 21.51
N GLY A 13 8.92 13.08 20.95
CA GLY A 13 7.84 12.68 20.06
C GLY A 13 6.50 12.91 20.75
N ALA A 14 5.51 13.40 20.00
CA ALA A 14 4.16 13.57 20.53
C ALA A 14 3.74 12.29 21.28
N ILE A 15 3.19 12.43 22.48
CA ILE A 15 2.63 11.33 23.25
C ILE A 15 1.44 10.80 22.44
N THR A 16 1.67 9.76 21.63
CA THR A 16 0.69 9.17 20.71
C THR A 16 -0.06 8.00 21.34
N ARG A 17 0.32 7.60 22.55
CA ARG A 17 -0.38 6.57 23.33
C ARG A 17 -1.18 7.24 24.43
N PHE A 18 -2.39 7.66 24.08
CA PHE A 18 -3.46 7.76 25.06
C PHE A 18 -3.80 6.32 25.43
N SER A 19 -3.80 5.97 26.71
CA SER A 19 -4.29 4.67 27.19
C SER A 19 -5.81 4.63 27.03
N CYS A 20 -6.28 4.74 25.79
CA CYS A 20 -7.69 4.70 25.42
C CYS A 20 -8.18 3.26 25.55
N GLU A 21 -9.31 3.09 26.22
CA GLU A 21 -9.93 1.78 26.45
C GLU A 21 -10.93 1.39 25.34
N ALA A 22 -11.09 2.25 24.31
CA ALA A 22 -11.90 1.95 23.15
C ALA A 22 -11.43 0.65 22.49
N GLU A 23 -12.35 -0.30 22.30
CA GLU A 23 -12.05 -1.64 21.80
C GLU A 23 -13.21 -2.20 20.99
N MET A 24 -12.90 -3.01 19.97
CA MET A 24 -13.87 -3.86 19.30
C MET A 24 -13.30 -5.28 19.16
N LYS A 25 -13.99 -6.27 19.72
CA LYS A 25 -13.63 -7.69 19.60
C LYS A 25 -14.65 -8.41 18.73
N ILE A 26 -14.17 -8.98 17.64
CA ILE A 26 -14.96 -9.75 16.68
C ILE A 26 -14.52 -11.21 16.79
N ARG A 27 -15.49 -12.14 16.81
CA ARG A 27 -15.26 -13.59 16.84
C ARG A 27 -16.10 -14.25 15.75
N LEU A 28 -15.56 -15.31 15.14
CA LEU A 28 -16.33 -16.18 14.25
C LEU A 28 -17.21 -17.10 15.10
N ASP A 29 -18.52 -16.99 14.95
CA ASP A 29 -19.49 -17.98 15.44
C ASP A 29 -19.50 -19.13 14.43
N VAL A 30 -18.85 -20.23 14.78
CA VAL A 30 -18.65 -21.39 13.90
C VAL A 30 -19.98 -22.08 13.58
N ASP A 31 -20.90 -22.11 14.54
CA ASP A 31 -22.20 -22.78 14.40
C ASP A 31 -23.11 -22.02 13.42
N LYS A 32 -23.03 -20.68 13.43
CA LYS A 32 -23.81 -19.81 12.53
C LYS A 32 -23.05 -19.43 11.26
N GLY A 33 -21.75 -19.73 11.19
CA GLY A 33 -20.88 -19.34 10.08
C GLY A 33 -20.74 -17.82 9.90
N CYS A 34 -20.96 -17.02 10.95
CA CYS A 34 -21.00 -15.57 10.88
C CYS A 34 -20.04 -14.90 11.88
N TRP A 35 -19.59 -13.67 11.56
CA TRP A 35 -18.76 -12.88 12.46
C TRP A 35 -19.65 -12.10 13.43
N VAL A 36 -19.37 -12.20 14.73
CA VAL A 36 -20.14 -11.56 15.80
C VAL A 36 -19.24 -10.63 16.60
N VAL A 37 -19.72 -9.41 16.85
CA VAL A 37 -19.09 -8.47 17.78
C VAL A 37 -19.39 -8.92 19.21
N CYS A 38 -18.36 -9.34 19.94
CA CYS A 38 -18.49 -9.87 21.30
C CYS A 38 -18.22 -8.81 22.38
N ARG A 39 -17.47 -7.75 22.05
CA ARG A 39 -17.20 -6.63 22.96
C ARG A 39 -16.97 -5.38 22.14
N PHE A 40 -17.58 -4.27 22.56
CA PHE A 40 -17.47 -2.98 21.90
C PHE A 40 -17.49 -1.88 22.95
N PHE A 41 -16.43 -1.09 23.02
CA PHE A 41 -16.38 0.16 23.76
C PHE A 41 -15.97 1.27 22.80
N ASP A 42 -16.79 2.30 22.73
CA ASP A 42 -16.56 3.46 21.88
C ASP A 42 -16.25 4.72 22.69
N ASP A 43 -16.08 4.60 24.00
CA ASP A 43 -15.70 5.75 24.83
C ASP A 43 -14.21 6.06 24.62
N HIS A 44 -13.94 7.23 24.04
CA HIS A 44 -12.60 7.72 23.80
C HIS A 44 -12.21 8.75 24.85
N ASN A 45 -10.97 8.67 25.35
CA ASN A 45 -10.41 9.67 26.26
C ASN A 45 -9.59 10.76 25.54
N HIS A 46 -9.73 10.84 24.22
CA HIS A 46 -9.09 11.81 23.35
C HIS A 46 -10.05 12.17 22.22
N ASN A 47 -9.82 13.32 21.58
CA ASN A 47 -10.58 13.69 20.40
C ASN A 47 -10.29 12.68 19.26
N LEU A 48 -11.34 12.34 18.50
CA LEU A 48 -11.16 11.65 17.23
C LEU A 48 -10.48 12.60 16.24
N VAL A 49 -9.88 12.01 15.20
CA VAL A 49 -9.30 12.78 14.10
C VAL A 49 -10.39 13.64 13.43
N ASP A 50 -10.06 14.87 13.07
CA ASP A 50 -10.98 15.75 12.35
C ASP A 50 -11.23 15.19 10.93
N GLU A 51 -12.45 15.37 10.42
CA GLU A 51 -12.87 14.90 9.10
C GLU A 51 -11.95 15.40 7.97
N ASN A 52 -11.42 16.62 8.12
CA ASN A 52 -10.46 17.21 7.17
C ASN A 52 -9.16 16.40 7.07
N TYR A 53 -8.83 15.57 8.06
CA TYR A 53 -7.66 14.71 8.08
C TYR A 53 -8.00 13.22 7.91
N PHE A 54 -9.26 12.85 7.65
CA PHE A 54 -9.64 11.46 7.40
C PHE A 54 -8.86 10.86 6.22
N GLY A 55 -8.63 11.63 5.16
CA GLY A 55 -7.83 11.18 4.00
C GLY A 55 -6.37 10.90 4.34
N MET A 56 -5.87 11.38 5.48
CA MET A 56 -4.52 11.10 5.96
C MET A 56 -4.46 9.85 6.83
N LEU A 57 -5.58 9.25 7.24
CA LEU A 57 -5.58 7.98 7.97
C LEU A 57 -5.11 6.83 7.08
N MET A 58 -4.23 5.97 7.60
CA MET A 58 -3.69 4.86 6.83
C MET A 58 -4.77 3.92 6.29
N SER A 59 -5.86 3.70 7.03
CA SER A 59 -7.00 2.90 6.61
C SER A 59 -7.77 3.50 5.43
N HIS A 60 -7.71 4.83 5.26
CA HIS A 60 -8.41 5.56 4.20
C HIS A 60 -7.48 5.91 3.03
N ARG A 61 -6.16 5.87 3.23
CA ARG A 61 -5.19 6.14 2.17
C ARG A 61 -5.19 5.02 1.13
N LYS A 62 -5.51 5.37 -0.11
CA LYS A 62 -5.42 4.45 -1.25
C LYS A 62 -5.04 5.24 -2.51
N MET A 63 -4.08 4.70 -3.26
CA MET A 63 -3.88 5.11 -4.65
C MET A 63 -4.88 4.33 -5.50
N ASP A 64 -5.73 5.04 -6.24
CA ASP A 64 -6.59 4.40 -7.23
C ASP A 64 -5.79 4.00 -8.48
N ASP A 65 -6.41 3.23 -9.38
CA ASP A 65 -5.71 2.73 -10.57
C ASP A 65 -5.26 3.86 -11.51
N GLY A 66 -6.00 4.97 -11.54
CA GLY A 66 -5.67 6.16 -12.31
C GLY A 66 -4.44 6.88 -11.75
N ASP A 67 -4.38 7.05 -10.43
CA ASP A 67 -3.22 7.58 -9.71
C ASP A 67 -1.98 6.72 -9.93
N VAL A 68 -2.13 5.40 -9.87
CA VAL A 68 -1.04 4.46 -10.15
C VAL A 68 -0.56 4.58 -11.59
N GLU A 69 -1.47 4.65 -12.56
CA GLU A 69 -1.11 4.81 -13.98
C GLU A 69 -0.41 6.16 -14.22
N GLN A 70 -0.94 7.24 -13.66
CA GLN A 70 -0.34 8.56 -13.76
C GLN A 70 1.06 8.60 -13.15
N MET A 71 1.23 8.03 -11.95
CA MET A 71 2.54 7.87 -11.32
C MET A 71 3.52 7.10 -12.23
N ARG A 72 3.08 5.99 -12.85
CA ARG A 72 3.90 5.21 -13.80
C ARG A 72 4.29 6.04 -15.02
N ARG A 73 3.37 6.82 -15.59
CA ARG A 73 3.63 7.73 -16.72
C ARG A 73 4.68 8.79 -16.34
N MET A 74 4.54 9.44 -15.19
CA MET A 74 5.52 10.42 -14.70
C MET A 74 6.92 9.83 -14.54
N ARG A 75 7.02 8.63 -13.95
CA ARG A 75 8.30 7.90 -13.84
C ARG A 75 8.91 7.60 -15.20
N LYS A 76 8.09 7.15 -16.16
CA LYS A 76 8.55 6.85 -17.52
C LYS A 76 9.06 8.10 -18.25
N SER A 77 8.48 9.27 -17.95
CA SER A 77 8.95 10.57 -18.45
C SER A 77 10.19 11.10 -17.73
N GLY A 78 10.79 10.35 -16.80
CA GLY A 78 12.01 10.72 -16.08
C GLY A 78 11.81 11.65 -14.88
N ILE A 79 10.56 11.88 -14.45
CA ILE A 79 10.30 12.68 -13.24
C ILE A 79 10.79 11.89 -12.02
N PRO A 80 11.67 12.46 -11.18
CA PRO A 80 12.15 11.79 -9.98
C PRO A 80 10.98 11.42 -9.05
N THR A 81 10.99 10.21 -8.51
CA THR A 81 9.96 9.72 -7.57
C THR A 81 9.72 10.70 -6.40
N CYS A 82 10.76 11.37 -5.92
CA CYS A 82 10.67 12.35 -4.85
C CYS A 82 9.81 13.59 -5.21
N LYS A 83 9.62 13.88 -6.50
CA LYS A 83 8.83 15.00 -7.03
C LYS A 83 7.44 14.61 -7.53
N ILE A 84 7.17 13.32 -7.71
CA ILE A 84 5.88 12.84 -8.20
C ILE A 84 4.74 13.24 -7.26
N TYR A 85 4.94 13.06 -5.95
CA TYR A 85 3.94 13.47 -4.98
C TYR A 85 3.63 14.96 -5.03
N ASP A 86 4.67 15.80 -5.10
CA ASP A 86 4.50 17.25 -5.19
C ASP A 86 3.71 17.61 -6.47
N SER A 87 3.88 16.87 -7.58
CA SER A 87 3.08 17.04 -8.79
C SER A 87 1.60 16.69 -8.60
N PHE A 88 1.27 15.63 -7.85
CA PHE A 88 -0.12 15.32 -7.50
C PHE A 88 -0.74 16.43 -6.67
N VAL A 89 0.00 16.94 -5.67
CA VAL A 89 -0.44 18.08 -4.84
C VAL A 89 -0.69 19.32 -5.70
N SER A 90 0.23 19.66 -6.61
CA SER A 90 0.06 20.79 -7.51
C SER A 90 -1.14 20.65 -8.44
N GLN A 91 -1.48 19.43 -8.88
CA GLN A 91 -2.63 19.19 -9.74
C GLN A 91 -3.97 19.22 -8.98
N ARG A 92 -3.98 18.71 -7.75
CA ARG A 92 -5.20 18.65 -6.93
C ARG A 92 -5.45 19.94 -6.16
N GLY A 93 -4.43 20.78 -5.98
CA GLY A 93 -4.53 22.11 -5.37
C GLY A 93 -4.07 22.17 -3.91
N SER A 94 -4.02 21.03 -3.21
CA SER A 94 -3.58 20.96 -1.82
C SER A 94 -3.12 19.55 -1.42
N TYR A 95 -2.53 19.43 -0.23
CA TYR A 95 -2.09 18.14 0.31
C TYR A 95 -3.25 17.29 0.82
N ASP A 96 -4.28 17.93 1.37
CA ASP A 96 -5.52 17.33 1.87
C ASP A 96 -6.37 16.72 0.74
N MET A 97 -6.25 17.24 -0.49
CA MET A 97 -6.95 16.70 -1.66
C MET A 97 -6.25 15.47 -2.28
N VAL A 98 -5.05 15.11 -1.80
CA VAL A 98 -4.35 13.88 -2.22
C VAL A 98 -4.61 12.76 -1.22
N GLY A 99 -5.40 11.75 -1.64
CA GLY A 99 -5.84 10.63 -0.79
C GLY A 99 -4.76 9.58 -0.47
N PHE A 100 -3.49 9.91 -0.64
CA PHE A 100 -2.35 9.04 -0.36
C PHE A 100 -1.14 9.89 0.00
N CYS A 101 -0.07 9.30 0.54
CA CYS A 101 1.14 10.02 0.91
C CYS A 101 2.35 9.62 0.05
N LYS A 102 3.47 10.35 0.20
CA LYS A 102 4.76 10.01 -0.44
C LYS A 102 5.14 8.54 -0.26
N LYS A 103 4.88 7.97 0.93
CA LYS A 103 5.22 6.57 1.24
C LYS A 103 4.42 5.58 0.40
N ASP A 104 3.18 5.89 0.06
CA ASP A 104 2.31 5.01 -0.74
C ASP A 104 2.83 4.89 -2.18
N ILE A 105 3.36 5.96 -2.76
CA ILE A 105 4.08 5.94 -4.05
C ILE A 105 5.27 4.97 -3.98
N TYR A 106 6.12 5.07 -2.96
CA TYR A 106 7.27 4.15 -2.83
C TYR A 106 6.83 2.70 -2.63
N ASN A 107 5.76 2.47 -1.85
CA ASN A 107 5.20 1.14 -1.65
C ASN A 107 4.62 0.58 -2.95
N GLN A 108 3.99 1.41 -3.79
CA GLN A 108 3.49 1.00 -5.09
C GLN A 108 4.63 0.66 -6.05
N ILE A 109 5.70 1.44 -6.06
CA ILE A 109 6.89 1.17 -6.87
C ILE A 109 7.53 -0.16 -6.49
N GLU A 110 7.63 -0.45 -5.20
CA GLU A 110 8.14 -1.73 -4.71
C GLU A 110 7.21 -2.90 -5.08
N ARG A 111 5.89 -2.70 -5.05
CA ARG A 111 4.91 -3.67 -5.55
C ARG A 111 5.09 -3.92 -7.05
N ASP A 112 5.24 -2.87 -7.84
CA ASP A 112 5.50 -2.97 -9.28
C ASP A 112 6.80 -3.74 -9.55
N ARG A 113 7.85 -3.51 -8.76
CA ARG A 113 9.14 -4.23 -8.87
C ARG A 113 8.99 -5.72 -8.59
N ARG A 114 8.26 -6.11 -7.55
CA ARG A 114 8.01 -7.52 -7.19
C ARG A 114 7.09 -8.21 -8.20
N GLY A 115 6.08 -7.51 -8.72
CA GLY A 115 5.21 -8.04 -9.77
C GLY A 115 5.87 -8.17 -11.14
N GLN A 116 7.07 -7.60 -11.29
CA GLN A 116 7.92 -7.66 -12.48
C GLN A 116 8.96 -8.78 -12.42
N ASP A 117 8.91 -9.70 -11.44
CA ASP A 117 9.76 -10.89 -11.40
C ASP A 117 9.52 -11.74 -12.66
N GLY A 118 10.23 -11.38 -13.73
CA GLY A 118 10.12 -11.93 -15.07
C GLY A 118 10.48 -13.40 -15.10
N ASP A 119 11.29 -13.86 -14.15
CA ASP A 119 11.70 -15.26 -13.99
C ASP A 119 10.49 -16.17 -13.78
N VAL A 120 9.44 -15.74 -13.06
CA VAL A 120 8.24 -16.55 -12.85
C VAL A 120 7.47 -16.72 -14.15
N LYS A 121 7.31 -15.64 -14.92
CA LYS A 121 6.59 -15.67 -16.22
C LYS A 121 7.39 -16.40 -17.29
N GLU A 122 8.71 -16.30 -17.26
CA GLU A 122 9.59 -16.99 -18.21
C GLU A 122 9.70 -18.48 -17.86
N ALA A 123 9.78 -18.83 -16.58
CA ALA A 123 9.66 -20.22 -16.12
C ALA A 123 8.30 -20.82 -16.48
N GLU A 124 7.21 -20.06 -16.32
CA GLU A 124 5.87 -20.49 -16.74
C GLU A 124 5.81 -20.76 -18.25
N LYS A 125 6.31 -19.84 -19.09
CA LYS A 125 6.43 -20.06 -20.54
C LYS A 125 7.28 -21.28 -20.87
N PHE A 126 8.40 -21.47 -20.19
CA PHE A 126 9.29 -22.61 -20.39
C PHE A 126 8.58 -23.92 -20.07
N LEU A 127 7.90 -24.00 -18.92
CA LEU A 127 7.12 -25.17 -18.50
C LEU A 127 5.96 -25.48 -19.46
N ILE A 128 5.25 -24.44 -19.93
CA ILE A 128 4.23 -24.59 -20.98
C ILE A 128 4.86 -25.15 -22.26
N SER A 129 6.03 -24.66 -22.67
CA SER A 129 6.73 -25.14 -23.87
C SER A 129 7.18 -26.61 -23.75
N LEU A 130 7.60 -27.05 -22.56
CA LEU A 130 7.93 -28.44 -22.26
C LEU A 130 6.70 -29.34 -22.38
N ARG A 131 5.56 -28.93 -21.79
CA ARG A 131 4.29 -29.65 -21.91
C ARG A 131 3.89 -29.90 -23.36
N PHE A 132 4.05 -28.89 -24.22
CA PHE A 132 3.73 -29.03 -25.66
C PHE A 132 4.69 -29.96 -26.42
N LYS A 133 5.96 -30.02 -26.02
CA LYS A 133 6.92 -30.97 -26.59
C LYS A 133 6.59 -32.41 -26.17
N ASP A 134 6.25 -32.63 -24.91
CA ASP A 134 5.89 -33.96 -24.41
C ASP A 134 4.59 -34.49 -25.03
N LEU A 135 3.59 -33.61 -25.23
CA LEU A 135 2.35 -33.96 -25.95
C LEU A 135 2.59 -34.34 -27.42
N LYS A 136 3.58 -33.73 -28.09
CA LYS A 136 3.96 -34.12 -29.46
C LYS A 136 4.67 -35.47 -29.53
N LEU A 137 5.38 -35.87 -28.48
CA LEU A 137 6.05 -37.18 -28.40
C LEU A 137 5.07 -38.32 -28.13
N LEU A 138 3.94 -38.03 -27.46
CA LEU A 138 2.89 -39.00 -27.17
C LEU A 138 1.86 -39.17 -28.31
N GLY A 139 1.80 -38.22 -29.25
CA GLY A 139 0.83 -38.23 -30.36
C GLY A 139 1.30 -38.84 -31.68
N SER A 140 2.51 -39.41 -31.75
CA SER A 140 3.09 -40.00 -32.97
C SER A 140 2.99 -41.53 -33.04
N GLN A 141 2.22 -42.17 -32.14
CA GLN A 141 1.83 -43.58 -32.25
C GLN A 141 0.34 -43.66 -32.61
N GLY A 142 0.06 -43.63 -33.91
CA GLY A 142 -1.27 -43.80 -34.51
C GLY A 142 -1.13 -44.03 -36.00
#